data_AF-A0A9C9XCN3-F1
#
_entry.id   AF-A0A9C9XCN3-F1
#
_cell.length_a   1.000
_cell.length_b   1.000
_cell.length_c   1.000
_cell.angle_alpha   90.00
_cell.angle_beta   90.00
_cell.angle_gamma   90.00
#
_symmetry.space_group_name_H-M   'P 1'
#
loop_
_entity.id
_entity.type
_entity.pdbx_description
1 polymer ?
#
loop_
_entity_poly.entity_id
_entity_poly.type
_entity_poly.pdbx_seq_one_letter_code
_entity_poly.pdbx_strand_id
1 'polypeptide(L)'
;LVLMDEIGRGTSTFDGLSLAWACAEALVREIRAWTLFATHYFELTRLPDALPGCANVHLDAVEHDHGIVFMHKVLPGPASRSYGLQVAALAGVPGAVISRARTRLAQLEAGEAATAPAPEAVRETAPESEAGEPVSELASLLDETDPDSLSPREALERLYQLKKLRDGSKNRD
;
A
#
# COMPACT_ATOMS: atom_id res chain seq x y z
N LEU A 1 -21.70 3.57 21.77
CA LEU A 1 -21.16 2.51 20.90
C LEU A 1 -21.62 2.81 19.48
N VAL A 2 -20.70 2.95 18.54
CA VAL A 2 -20.96 3.22 17.13
C VAL A 2 -20.51 2.00 16.31
N LEU A 3 -21.35 1.58 15.37
CA LEU A 3 -21.04 0.50 14.43
C LEU A 3 -21.12 1.09 13.02
N MET A 4 -19.98 1.15 12.34
CA MET A 4 -19.88 1.61 10.95
C MET A 4 -19.61 0.39 10.08
N ASP A 5 -20.43 0.20 9.06
CA ASP A 5 -20.35 -0.97 8.16
C ASP A 5 -20.28 -0.50 6.70
N GLU A 6 -19.11 -0.67 6.09
CA GLU A 6 -18.80 -0.40 4.68
C GLU A 6 -19.29 0.97 4.13
N ILE A 7 -19.14 2.02 4.93
CA ILE A 7 -19.49 3.39 4.49
C ILE A 7 -18.61 3.83 3.29
N GLY A 8 -19.17 4.64 2.40
CA GLY A 8 -18.45 5.21 1.24
C GLY A 8 -18.55 4.38 -0.06
N ARG A 9 -19.17 3.20 -0.04
CA ARG A 9 -19.31 2.32 -1.24
C ARG A 9 -20.17 2.86 -2.38
N GLY A 10 -21.06 3.82 -2.13
CA GLY A 10 -22.05 4.31 -3.10
C GLY A 10 -21.55 5.39 -4.07
N THR A 11 -20.28 5.75 -4.01
CA THR A 11 -19.67 6.84 -4.78
C THR A 11 -18.35 6.39 -5.44
N SER A 12 -17.61 7.31 -6.06
CA SER A 12 -16.28 7.02 -6.59
C SER A 12 -15.34 6.49 -5.49
N THR A 13 -14.36 5.66 -5.86
CA THR A 13 -13.46 5.02 -4.89
C THR A 13 -12.76 6.03 -3.99
N PHE A 14 -12.22 7.11 -4.58
CA PHE A 14 -11.49 8.14 -3.83
C PHE A 14 -12.40 9.02 -2.99
N ASP A 15 -13.61 9.36 -3.48
CA ASP A 15 -14.58 10.10 -2.68
C ASP A 15 -15.04 9.28 -1.48
N GLY A 16 -15.33 7.99 -1.70
CA GLY A 16 -15.76 7.07 -0.68
C GLY A 16 -14.70 6.85 0.40
N LEU A 17 -13.45 6.64 -0.03
CA LEU A 17 -12.30 6.55 0.87
C LEU A 17 -12.12 7.84 1.69
N SER A 18 -12.15 9.00 1.03
CA SER A 18 -11.95 10.30 1.69
C SER A 18 -13.03 10.57 2.74
N LEU A 19 -14.30 10.27 2.42
CA LEU A 19 -15.40 10.37 3.37
C LEU A 19 -15.24 9.40 4.53
N ALA A 20 -14.92 8.14 4.26
CA ALA A 20 -14.72 7.13 5.30
C ALA A 20 -13.57 7.54 6.25
N TRP A 21 -12.48 8.09 5.72
CA TRP A 21 -11.36 8.60 6.50
C TRP A 21 -11.78 9.76 7.41
N ALA A 22 -12.42 10.79 6.84
CA ALA A 22 -12.88 11.95 7.61
C ALA A 22 -13.89 11.55 8.70
N CYS A 23 -14.80 10.62 8.41
CA CYS A 23 -15.72 10.09 9.41
C CYS A 23 -14.98 9.36 10.55
N ALA A 24 -13.99 8.51 10.22
CA ALA A 24 -13.19 7.83 11.23
C ALA A 24 -12.41 8.83 12.10
N GLU A 25 -11.84 9.87 11.50
CA GLU A 25 -11.14 10.94 12.22
C GLU A 25 -12.07 11.70 13.19
N ALA A 26 -13.25 12.10 12.74
CA ALA A 26 -14.24 12.78 13.58
C ALA A 26 -14.71 11.89 14.75
N LEU A 27 -14.92 10.58 14.49
CA LEU A 27 -15.30 9.61 15.53
C LEU A 27 -14.23 9.50 16.63
N VAL A 28 -12.96 9.58 16.25
CA VAL A 28 -11.82 9.44 17.17
C VAL A 28 -11.50 10.74 17.90
N ARG A 29 -11.42 11.87 17.20
CA ARG A 29 -10.93 13.14 17.75
C ARG A 29 -12.02 13.92 18.49
N GLU A 30 -13.20 14.01 17.90
CA GLU A 30 -14.28 14.88 18.35
C GLU A 30 -15.28 14.11 19.21
N ILE A 31 -15.85 13.04 18.65
CA ILE A 31 -16.94 12.29 19.30
C ILE A 31 -16.41 11.38 20.42
N ARG A 32 -15.21 10.81 20.21
CA ARG A 32 -14.53 9.90 21.15
C ARG A 32 -15.40 8.73 21.62
N ALA A 33 -16.18 8.16 20.70
CA ALA A 33 -17.04 7.03 20.97
C ALA A 33 -16.31 5.70 20.72
N TRP A 34 -16.64 4.68 21.53
CA TRP A 34 -16.32 3.29 21.20
C TRP A 34 -16.91 2.94 19.84
N THR A 35 -16.06 2.60 18.88
CA THR A 35 -16.42 2.43 17.48
C THR A 35 -15.85 1.12 16.94
N LEU A 36 -16.69 0.35 16.25
CA LEU A 36 -16.23 -0.70 15.33
C LEU A 36 -16.46 -0.21 13.91
N PHE A 37 -15.41 -0.22 13.11
CA PHE A 37 -15.42 0.29 11.74
C PHE A 37 -15.06 -0.84 10.78
N ALA A 38 -16.07 -1.52 10.25
CA ALA A 38 -15.90 -2.53 9.22
C ALA A 38 -15.76 -1.84 7.85
N THR A 39 -14.69 -2.15 7.12
CA THR A 39 -14.40 -1.52 5.84
C THR A 39 -13.69 -2.48 4.89
N HIS A 40 -13.83 -2.21 3.59
CA HIS A 40 -13.10 -2.89 2.51
C HIS A 40 -11.93 -2.05 1.98
N TYR A 41 -11.80 -0.80 2.42
CA TYR A 41 -10.72 0.08 2.05
C TYR A 41 -9.45 -0.26 2.84
N PHE A 42 -8.42 -0.72 2.13
CA PHE A 42 -7.16 -1.10 2.75
C PHE A 42 -6.37 0.12 3.24
N GLU A 43 -6.55 1.27 2.60
CA GLU A 43 -5.87 2.52 2.91
C GLU A 43 -6.16 3.00 4.34
N LEU A 44 -7.36 2.71 4.86
CA LEU A 44 -7.76 3.02 6.24
C LEU A 44 -7.00 2.20 7.28
N THR A 45 -6.28 1.13 6.91
CA THR A 45 -5.40 0.42 7.86
C THR A 45 -4.23 1.28 8.33
N ARG A 46 -3.97 2.42 7.68
CA ARG A 46 -2.95 3.40 8.11
C ARG A 46 -3.47 4.37 9.17
N LEU A 47 -4.78 4.37 9.47
CA LEU A 47 -5.35 5.24 10.49
C LEU A 47 -4.65 5.15 11.86
N PRO A 48 -4.29 3.95 12.38
CA PRO A 48 -3.59 3.85 13.66
C PRO A 48 -2.23 4.55 13.69
N ASP A 49 -1.60 4.77 12.54
CA ASP A 49 -0.32 5.48 12.44
C ASP A 49 -0.52 7.00 12.67
N ALA A 50 -1.66 7.53 12.26
CA ALA A 50 -1.99 8.96 12.32
C ALA A 50 -2.90 9.35 13.52
N LEU A 51 -3.68 8.39 14.04
CA LEU A 51 -4.71 8.62 15.05
C LEU A 51 -4.49 7.71 16.28
N PRO A 52 -3.83 8.23 17.34
CA PRO A 52 -3.72 7.54 18.61
C PRO A 52 -5.11 7.14 19.15
N GLY A 53 -5.24 5.88 19.59
CA GLY A 53 -6.51 5.33 20.06
C GLY A 53 -7.27 4.49 19.02
N CYS A 54 -6.74 4.38 17.79
CA CYS A 54 -7.19 3.40 16.79
C CYS A 54 -6.33 2.13 16.85
N ALA A 55 -6.93 0.99 16.51
CA ALA A 55 -6.19 -0.26 16.33
C ALA A 55 -6.81 -1.06 15.19
N ASN A 56 -5.96 -1.69 14.38
CA ASN A 56 -6.41 -2.61 13.34
C ASN A 56 -6.73 -3.97 13.95
N VAL A 57 -7.84 -4.55 13.48
CA VAL A 57 -8.17 -5.96 13.62
C VAL A 57 -8.71 -6.45 12.29
N HIS A 58 -8.57 -7.75 12.02
CA HIS A 58 -9.11 -8.38 10.82
C HIS A 58 -9.71 -9.75 11.11
N LEU A 59 -10.55 -10.22 10.21
CA LEU A 59 -11.06 -11.59 10.23
C LEU A 59 -10.07 -12.52 9.52
N ASP A 60 -9.69 -13.60 10.20
CA ASP A 60 -8.77 -14.60 9.69
C ASP A 60 -9.42 -15.47 8.60
N ALA A 61 -8.64 -15.75 7.57
CA ALA A 61 -9.03 -16.59 6.45
C ALA A 61 -7.81 -17.35 5.92
N VAL A 62 -8.00 -18.64 5.68
CA VAL A 62 -6.94 -19.55 5.24
C VAL A 62 -7.20 -19.98 3.81
N GLU A 63 -6.16 -19.96 2.97
CA GLU A 63 -6.20 -20.53 1.63
C GLU A 63 -5.96 -22.05 1.72
N HIS A 64 -6.83 -22.83 1.08
CA HIS A 64 -6.68 -24.26 0.88
C HIS A 64 -6.72 -24.53 -0.63
N ASP A 65 -6.10 -25.63 -1.10
CA ASP A 65 -5.96 -26.03 -2.51
C ASP A 65 -7.14 -25.78 -3.47
N HIS A 66 -8.37 -25.68 -2.96
CA HIS A 66 -9.59 -25.46 -3.74
C HIS A 66 -10.43 -24.23 -3.35
N GLY A 67 -9.95 -23.37 -2.45
CA GLY A 67 -10.70 -22.18 -2.06
C GLY A 67 -10.21 -21.48 -0.80
N ILE A 68 -11.03 -20.55 -0.32
CA ILE A 68 -10.80 -19.82 0.93
C ILE A 68 -11.72 -20.37 2.03
N VAL A 69 -11.16 -20.57 3.22
CA VAL A 69 -11.91 -20.95 4.42
C VAL A 69 -11.87 -19.78 5.40
N PHE A 70 -13.05 -19.26 5.74
CA PHE A 70 -13.18 -18.21 6.75
C PHE A 70 -13.13 -18.83 8.14
N MET A 71 -12.14 -18.43 8.94
CA MET A 71 -11.95 -18.97 10.30
C MET A 71 -12.84 -18.27 11.33
N HIS A 72 -13.53 -17.19 10.93
CA HIS A 72 -14.37 -16.33 11.78
C HIS A 72 -13.69 -15.87 13.09
N LYS A 73 -12.35 -15.82 13.07
CA LYS A 73 -11.54 -15.41 14.21
C LYS A 73 -11.05 -13.99 13.98
N VAL A 74 -11.24 -13.12 14.96
CA VAL A 74 -10.70 -11.76 14.93
C VAL A 74 -9.25 -11.81 15.42
N LEU A 75 -8.33 -11.30 14.61
CA LEU A 75 -6.90 -11.21 14.91
C LEU A 75 -6.46 -9.74 14.94
N PRO A 76 -5.47 -9.37 15.77
CA PRO A 76 -4.91 -8.03 15.78
C PRO A 76 -4.11 -7.75 14.50
N GLY A 77 -3.98 -6.47 14.17
CA GLY A 77 -3.25 -6.00 12.99
C GLY A 77 -4.13 -5.94 11.73
N PRO A 78 -3.62 -5.31 10.66
CA PRO A 78 -4.31 -5.27 9.38
C PRO A 78 -4.28 -6.65 8.70
N ALA A 79 -5.21 -6.88 7.78
CA ALA A 79 -5.12 -8.03 6.87
C ALA A 79 -3.88 -7.89 5.97
N SER A 80 -3.29 -9.00 5.53
CA SER A 80 -2.12 -8.96 4.62
C SER A 80 -2.49 -8.78 3.14
N ARG A 81 -3.75 -9.04 2.78
CA ARG A 81 -4.25 -9.05 1.40
C ARG A 81 -5.77 -8.99 1.34
N SER A 82 -6.30 -8.51 0.21
CA SER A 82 -7.72 -8.64 -0.12
C SER A 82 -8.01 -10.01 -0.73
N TYR A 83 -9.13 -10.60 -0.34
CA TYR A 83 -9.55 -11.95 -0.78
C TYR A 83 -10.63 -11.92 -1.87
N GLY A 84 -10.91 -10.76 -2.48
CA GLY A 84 -12.04 -10.59 -3.39
C GLY A 84 -12.07 -11.58 -4.56
N LEU A 85 -10.92 -11.89 -5.16
CA LEU A 85 -10.85 -12.87 -6.27
C LEU A 85 -11.10 -14.30 -5.80
N GLN A 86 -10.63 -14.67 -4.61
CA GLN A 86 -10.85 -15.97 -4.00
C GLN A 86 -12.31 -16.17 -3.63
N VAL A 87 -12.96 -15.12 -3.11
CA VAL A 87 -14.41 -15.12 -2.82
C VAL A 87 -15.22 -15.26 -4.10
N ALA A 88 -14.83 -14.56 -5.18
CA ALA A 88 -15.48 -14.69 -6.48
C ALA A 88 -15.34 -16.11 -7.05
N ALA A 89 -14.17 -16.74 -6.91
CA ALA A 89 -13.97 -18.13 -7.32
C ALA A 89 -14.86 -19.09 -6.52
N LEU A 90 -14.96 -18.90 -5.19
CA LEU A 90 -15.85 -19.68 -4.33
C LEU A 90 -17.34 -19.49 -4.70
N ALA A 91 -17.72 -18.29 -5.16
CA ALA A 91 -19.06 -17.99 -5.65
C ALA A 91 -19.38 -18.61 -7.03
N GLY A 92 -18.45 -19.35 -7.63
CA GLY A 92 -18.65 -20.06 -8.89
C GLY A 92 -18.34 -19.23 -10.14
N VAL A 93 -17.64 -18.10 -10.01
CA VAL A 93 -17.18 -17.33 -11.18
C VAL A 93 -16.23 -18.19 -12.02
N PRO A 94 -16.38 -18.27 -13.35
CA PRO A 94 -15.56 -19.13 -14.19
C PRO A 94 -14.06 -18.84 -14.07
N GLY A 95 -13.24 -19.89 -14.01
CA GLY A 95 -11.78 -19.75 -13.84
C GLY A 95 -11.10 -18.86 -14.89
N ALA A 96 -11.59 -18.85 -16.14
CA ALA A 96 -11.10 -17.94 -17.17
C ALA A 96 -11.35 -16.45 -16.83
N VAL A 97 -12.47 -16.12 -16.18
CA VAL A 97 -12.78 -14.76 -15.72
C VAL A 97 -11.86 -14.39 -14.56
N ILE A 98 -11.68 -15.29 -13.58
CA ILE A 98 -10.77 -15.09 -12.44
C ILE A 98 -9.33 -14.87 -12.91
N SER A 99 -8.87 -15.64 -13.90
CA SER A 99 -7.52 -15.47 -14.46
C SER A 99 -7.33 -14.09 -15.07
N ARG A 100 -8.30 -13.59 -15.85
CA ARG A 100 -8.23 -12.23 -16.41
C ARG A 100 -8.26 -11.15 -15.33
N ALA A 101 -9.11 -11.34 -14.31
CA ALA A 101 -9.20 -10.40 -13.19
C ALA A 101 -7.88 -10.33 -12.40
N ARG A 102 -7.20 -11.47 -12.20
CA ARG A 102 -5.87 -11.53 -11.57
C ARG A 102 -4.81 -10.77 -12.38
N THR A 103 -4.80 -10.93 -13.71
CA THR A 103 -3.91 -10.15 -14.57
C THR A 103 -4.19 -8.65 -14.47
N ARG A 104 -5.47 -8.25 -14.44
CA ARG A 104 -5.85 -6.84 -14.29
C ARG A 104 -5.45 -6.27 -12.92
N LEU A 105 -5.62 -7.03 -11.85
CA LEU A 105 -5.22 -6.62 -10.50
C LEU A 105 -3.71 -6.35 -10.45
N ALA A 106 -2.89 -7.26 -10.97
CA ALA A 106 -1.44 -7.08 -11.03
C ALA A 106 -1.02 -5.82 -11.81
N GLN A 107 -1.76 -5.46 -12.87
CA GLN A 107 -1.51 -4.21 -13.60
C GLN A 107 -1.85 -2.95 -12.78
N LEU A 108 -2.95 -3.00 -12.01
CA LEU A 108 -3.36 -1.88 -11.15
C LEU A 108 -2.35 -1.69 -10.01
N GLU A 109 -1.94 -2.77 -9.34
CA GLU A 109 -0.94 -2.74 -8.29
C GLU A 109 0.43 -2.24 -8.81
N ALA A 110 0.83 -2.63 -10.02
CA ALA A 110 2.05 -2.13 -10.66
C ALA A 110 1.94 -0.63 -11.03
N GLY A 111 0.76 -0.17 -11.45
CA GLY A 111 0.50 1.24 -11.75
C GLY A 111 0.49 2.13 -10.51
N GLU A 112 -0.07 1.64 -9.40
CA GLU A 112 -0.04 2.30 -8.09
C GLU A 112 1.38 2.36 -7.51
N ALA A 113 2.19 1.31 -7.67
CA ALA A 113 3.60 1.33 -7.25
C ALA A 113 4.45 2.37 -8.01
N ALA A 114 4.07 2.70 -9.26
CA ALA A 114 4.73 3.74 -10.05
C ALA A 114 4.21 5.16 -9.74
N THR A 115 3.10 5.30 -9.01
CA THR A 115 2.43 6.59 -8.71
C THR A 115 2.32 6.89 -7.22
N ALA A 116 2.80 6.02 -6.33
CA ALA A 116 2.82 6.26 -4.90
C ALA A 116 3.70 7.49 -4.57
N PRO A 117 3.13 8.59 -4.04
CA PRO A 117 3.93 9.67 -3.49
C PRO A 117 4.60 9.15 -2.22
N ALA A 118 5.87 9.48 -2.02
CA ALA A 118 6.50 9.41 -0.71
C ALA A 118 5.62 10.17 0.31
N PRO A 119 5.53 9.71 1.57
CA PRO A 119 4.71 10.39 2.57
C PRO A 119 5.29 11.80 2.79
N GLU A 120 4.62 12.82 2.27
CA GLU A 120 4.89 14.21 2.60
C GLU A 120 4.57 14.41 4.08
N ALA A 121 5.63 14.47 4.89
CA ALA A 121 5.54 14.96 6.25
C ALA A 121 5.02 16.40 6.23
N VAL A 122 4.03 16.65 7.08
CA VAL A 122 3.38 17.94 7.31
C VAL A 122 4.43 19.04 7.49
N ARG A 123 4.41 20.01 6.58
CA ARG A 123 5.20 21.25 6.65
C ARG A 123 4.67 22.14 7.79
N GLU A 124 5.41 22.20 8.89
CA GLU A 124 5.42 23.37 9.76
C GLU A 124 6.44 24.39 9.22
N THR A 125 6.01 25.65 9.21
CA THR A 125 6.67 26.82 8.64
C THR A 125 7.87 27.31 9.47
N ALA A 126 9.03 27.51 8.82
CA ALA A 126 9.97 28.66 8.92
C ALA A 126 11.44 28.26 8.62
N PRO A 127 12.33 29.24 8.34
CA PRO A 127 12.76 29.72 7.02
C PRO A 127 14.04 29.04 6.49
N GLU A 128 14.36 29.36 5.23
CA GLU A 128 15.50 28.94 4.42
C GLU A 128 16.80 28.62 5.18
N SER A 129 17.28 27.38 4.99
CA SER A 129 18.70 27.08 4.93
C SER A 129 18.94 26.06 3.83
N GLU A 130 19.76 26.47 2.87
CA GLU A 130 20.35 25.64 1.85
C GLU A 130 21.11 24.48 2.50
N ALA A 131 20.61 23.27 2.36
CA ALA A 131 21.36 22.05 2.60
C ALA A 131 20.90 21.03 1.57
N GLY A 132 21.72 20.81 0.54
CA GLY A 132 21.48 19.78 -0.46
C GLY A 132 21.28 18.44 0.22
N GLU A 133 20.19 17.77 -0.11
CA GLU A 133 20.02 16.36 0.21
C GLU A 133 21.22 15.60 -0.40
N PRO A 134 21.85 14.66 0.33
CA PRO A 134 22.88 13.83 -0.27
C PRO A 134 22.18 12.96 -1.31
N VAL A 135 22.28 13.36 -2.57
CA VAL A 135 21.84 12.54 -3.70
C VAL A 135 22.54 11.20 -3.51
N SER A 136 21.76 10.14 -3.35
CA SER A 136 22.29 8.78 -3.23
C SER A 136 23.27 8.58 -4.38
N GLU A 137 24.51 8.20 -4.10
CA GLU A 137 25.53 7.96 -5.13
C GLU A 137 25.00 7.01 -6.23
N LEU A 138 24.05 6.14 -5.87
CA LEU A 138 23.32 5.27 -6.78
C LEU A 138 22.40 6.04 -7.75
N ALA A 139 21.68 7.05 -7.28
CA ALA A 139 20.78 7.87 -8.09
C ALA A 139 21.56 8.71 -9.11
N SER A 140 22.65 9.37 -8.68
CA SER A 140 23.54 10.10 -9.60
C SER A 140 24.13 9.17 -10.67
N LEU A 141 24.53 7.95 -10.29
CA LEU A 141 25.08 6.99 -11.23
C LEU A 141 24.07 6.53 -12.27
N LEU A 142 22.78 6.42 -11.89
CA LEU A 142 21.70 6.07 -12.80
C LEU A 142 21.41 7.21 -13.79
N ASP A 143 21.35 8.45 -13.31
CA ASP A 143 21.06 9.63 -14.14
C ASP A 143 22.18 9.91 -15.15
N GLU A 144 23.44 9.64 -14.79
CA GLU A 144 24.59 9.78 -15.69
C GLU A 144 24.75 8.64 -16.70
N THR A 145 24.03 7.53 -16.53
CA THR A 145 24.17 6.37 -17.40
C THR A 145 23.22 6.45 -18.58
N ASP A 146 23.75 6.70 -19.77
CA ASP A 146 23.03 6.55 -21.03
C ASP A 146 23.23 5.13 -21.61
N PRO A 147 22.19 4.27 -21.63
CA PRO A 147 22.32 2.89 -22.10
C PRO A 147 22.65 2.77 -23.60
N ASP A 148 22.27 3.75 -24.41
CA ASP A 148 22.37 3.66 -25.87
C ASP A 148 23.79 4.00 -26.38
N SER A 149 24.62 4.60 -25.54
CA SER A 149 26.01 4.93 -25.85
C SER A 149 27.04 3.94 -25.31
N LEU A 150 26.61 2.88 -24.62
CA LEU A 150 27.52 1.89 -24.01
C LEU A 150 27.78 0.68 -24.92
N SER A 151 29.03 0.22 -24.95
CA SER A 151 29.32 -1.10 -25.50
C SER A 151 28.79 -2.22 -24.57
N PRO A 152 28.55 -3.44 -25.08
CA PRO A 152 28.04 -4.54 -24.25
C PRO A 152 28.89 -4.87 -23.02
N ARG A 153 30.21 -4.63 -23.09
CA ARG A 153 31.12 -4.85 -21.97
C ARG A 153 31.01 -3.74 -20.92
N GLU A 154 30.93 -2.49 -21.35
CA GLU A 154 30.78 -1.34 -20.46
C GLU A 154 29.42 -1.35 -19.76
N ALA A 155 28.36 -1.72 -20.48
CA ALA A 155 27.03 -1.93 -19.89
C ALA A 155 27.05 -2.99 -18.78
N LEU A 156 27.75 -4.10 -19.01
CA LEU A 156 27.89 -5.15 -17.99
C LEU A 156 28.68 -4.65 -16.76
N GLU A 157 29.79 -3.94 -16.97
CA GLU A 157 30.58 -3.35 -15.88
C GLU A 157 29.77 -2.33 -15.07
N ARG A 158 28.95 -1.52 -15.76
CA ARG A 158 28.05 -0.54 -15.14
C ARG A 158 27.00 -1.20 -14.23
N LEU A 159 26.41 -2.31 -14.68
CA LEU A 159 25.46 -3.09 -13.89
C LEU A 159 26.10 -3.68 -12.62
N TYR A 160 27.37 -4.10 -12.68
CA TYR A 160 28.09 -4.57 -11.49
C TYR A 160 28.35 -3.45 -10.49
N GLN A 161 28.69 -2.24 -10.96
CA GLN A 161 28.87 -1.07 -10.09
C GLN A 161 27.57 -0.68 -9.37
N LEU A 162 26.45 -0.65 -10.09
CA LEU A 162 25.13 -0.35 -9.52
C LEU A 162 24.71 -1.39 -8.47
N LYS A 163 24.93 -2.68 -8.73
CA LYS A 163 24.67 -3.74 -7.73
C LYS A 163 25.50 -3.56 -6.47
N LYS A 164 26.78 -3.23 -6.61
CA LYS A 164 27.69 -3.04 -5.48
C LYS A 164 27.26 -1.87 -4.59
N LEU A 165 26.85 -0.75 -5.20
CA LEU A 165 26.36 0.42 -4.47
C LEU A 165 25.05 0.11 -3.71
N ARG A 166 24.11 -0.57 -4.36
CA ARG A 166 22.84 -0.98 -3.73
C ARG A 166 23.06 -1.94 -2.55
N ASP A 167 23.94 -2.93 -2.70
CA ASP A 167 24.19 -3.93 -1.66
C ASP A 167 25.03 -3.35 -0.51
N GLY A 168 25.88 -2.35 -0.78
CA GLY A 168 26.61 -1.58 0.24
C GLY A 168 25.71 -0.69 1.10
N SER A 169 24.65 -0.11 0.53
CA SER A 169 23.63 0.63 1.30
C SER A 169 22.78 -0.28 2.18
N LYS A 170 22.45 -1.50 1.74
CA LYS A 170 21.67 -2.47 2.54
C LYS A 170 22.36 -2.99 3.81
N ASN A 171 23.67 -2.81 3.93
CA ASN A 171 24.47 -3.31 5.04
C ASN A 171 24.79 -2.22 6.09
N ARG A 172 24.24 -1.01 5.90
CA ARG A 172 24.43 0.17 6.76
C ARG A 172 23.18 0.59 7.53
N ASP A 173 22.06 -0.09 7.32
CA ASP A 173 20.80 0.01 8.07
C ASP A 173 20.61 -1.23 8.96
#